data_AF-A0A2M7KTN8-F1
#
_entry.id   AF-A0A2M7KTN8-F1
#
_cell.length_a   1.000
_cell.length_b   1.000
_cell.length_c   1.000
_cell.angle_alpha   90.00
_cell.angle_beta   90.00
_cell.angle_gamma   90.00
#
_symmetry.space_group_name_H-M   'P 1'
#
loop_
_entity.id
_entity.type
_entity.pdbx_description
1 polymer ?
#
loop_
_entity_poly.entity_id
_entity_poly.type
_entity_poly.pdbx_seq_one_letter_code
_entity_poly.pdbx_strand_id
1 'polypeptide(L)'
;MLYGNVELHNTDEIKDSPNGGVLLQRVPDSVRLHLNEGAQQRLLDPAGGEIRFVSDSGSAKVTLSGADGEVKVVPFFGGFRHGEPFTVGREPQTVEIAMTERFQKDLP
;
A
#
# COMPACT_ATOMS: atom_id res chain seq x y z
N MET A 1 6.31 10.12 1.39
CA MET A 1 7.60 9.62 1.90
C MET A 1 8.28 8.78 0.82
N LEU A 2 9.59 8.86 0.64
CA LEU A 2 10.33 7.98 -0.27
C LEU A 2 10.89 6.78 0.49
N TYR A 3 10.71 5.56 -0.04
CA TYR A 3 11.24 4.33 0.54
C TYR A 3 11.84 3.48 -0.59
N GLY A 4 13.17 3.35 -0.62
CA GLY A 4 13.86 2.77 -1.77
C GLY A 4 13.56 3.56 -3.05
N ASN A 5 12.99 2.87 -4.05
CA ASN A 5 12.57 3.44 -5.34
C ASN A 5 11.05 3.65 -5.46
N VAL A 6 10.31 3.63 -4.35
CA VAL A 6 8.86 3.87 -4.34
C VAL A 6 8.51 5.12 -3.54
N GLU A 7 7.44 5.79 -3.96
CA GLU A 7 6.82 6.89 -3.21
C GLU A 7 5.63 6.35 -2.42
N LEU A 8 5.64 6.58 -1.12
CA LEU A 8 4.58 6.23 -0.18
C LEU A 8 3.76 7.49 0.13
N HIS A 9 2.56 7.55 -0.43
CA HIS A 9 1.63 8.65 -0.18
C HIS A 9 0.89 8.43 1.13
N ASN A 10 0.61 9.52 1.87
CA ASN A 10 -0.09 9.49 3.15
C ASN A 10 0.55 8.53 4.17
N THR A 11 1.88 8.42 4.14
CA THR A 11 2.70 7.67 5.09
C THR A 11 3.69 8.63 5.72
N ASP A 12 3.69 8.69 7.05
CA ASP A 12 4.52 9.60 7.84
C ASP A 12 5.51 8.85 8.74
N GLU A 13 5.30 7.55 8.99
CA GLU A 13 6.23 6.70 9.71
C GLU A 13 6.28 5.29 9.11
N ILE A 14 7.48 4.73 9.02
CA ILE A 14 7.75 3.36 8.57
C ILE A 14 8.34 2.60 9.75
N LYS A 15 7.85 1.37 9.97
CA LYS A 15 8.36 0.48 11.02
C LYS A 15 8.65 -0.89 10.45
N ASP A 16 9.57 -1.62 11.05
CA ASP A 16 9.79 -3.02 10.67
C ASP A 16 8.55 -3.86 10.95
N SER A 17 8.18 -4.70 9.98
CA SER A 17 7.08 -5.65 10.13
C SER A 17 7.59 -6.98 10.69
N PRO A 18 6.89 -7.59 11.67
CA PRO A 18 7.27 -8.91 12.18
C PRO A 18 7.15 -10.01 11.11
N ASN A 19 6.35 -9.77 10.06
CA ASN A 19 6.15 -10.71 8.95
C ASN A 19 7.10 -10.42 7.76
N GLY A 20 8.14 -9.60 7.97
CA GLY A 20 9.00 -9.08 6.91
C GLY A 20 8.40 -7.89 6.17
N GLY A 21 9.28 -7.11 5.52
CA GLY A 21 8.89 -5.83 4.92
C GLY A 21 8.69 -4.74 5.98
N VAL A 22 7.80 -3.79 5.71
CA VAL A 22 7.56 -2.63 6.58
C VAL A 22 6.08 -2.33 6.80
N LEU A 23 5.76 -1.80 7.97
CA LEU A 23 4.48 -1.22 8.32
C LEU A 23 4.44 0.24 7.89
N LEU A 24 3.36 0.64 7.23
CA LEU A 24 3.15 2.01 6.73
C LEU A 24 2.15 2.73 7.64
N GLN A 25 2.61 3.65 8.47
CA GLN A 25 1.74 4.41 9.38
C GLN A 25 1.48 5.82 8.85
N ARG A 26 0.19 6.20 8.80
CA ARG A 26 -0.22 7.54 8.37
C ARG A 26 0.07 8.61 9.43
N VAL A 27 0.15 8.19 10.69
CA VAL A 27 0.41 9.06 11.84
C VAL A 27 1.49 8.37 12.68
N PRO A 28 2.58 9.07 13.03
CA PRO A 28 3.67 8.48 13.79
C PRO A 28 3.23 8.12 15.21
N ASP A 29 3.88 7.14 15.82
CA ASP A 29 3.60 6.71 17.18
C ASP A 29 3.76 7.85 18.21
N SER A 30 4.70 8.77 17.96
CA SER A 30 4.91 9.98 18.75
C SER A 30 3.67 10.88 18.84
N VAL A 31 2.72 10.75 17.91
CA VAL A 31 1.42 11.45 17.94
C VAL A 31 0.31 10.48 18.30
N ARG A 32 0.24 9.33 17.62
CA ARG A 32 -0.84 8.33 17.75
C ARG A 32 -1.03 7.89 19.21
N LEU A 33 0.05 7.58 19.93
CA LEU A 33 0.01 7.07 21.30
C LEU A 33 -0.49 8.09 22.34
N HIS A 34 -0.62 9.36 21.98
CA HIS A 34 -1.18 10.41 22.85
C HIS A 34 -2.70 10.57 22.68
N LEU A 35 -3.33 9.81 21.79
CA LEU A 35 -4.77 9.84 21.57
C LEU A 35 -5.50 8.84 22.48
N ASN A 36 -6.82 8.92 22.51
CA ASN A 36 -7.63 7.88 23.17
C ASN A 36 -7.49 6.53 22.46
N GLU A 37 -7.73 5.43 23.20
CA GLU A 37 -7.53 4.05 22.71
C GLU A 37 -8.24 3.77 21.38
N GLY A 38 -9.48 4.24 21.22
CA GLY A 38 -10.24 4.02 19.98
C GLY A 38 -9.64 4.73 18.76
N ALA A 39 -9.05 5.92 18.96
CA ALA A 39 -8.34 6.63 17.90
C ALA A 39 -6.96 6.01 17.62
N GLN A 40 -6.27 5.51 18.65
CA GLN A 40 -4.99 4.82 18.49
C GLN A 40 -5.11 3.62 17.54
N GLN A 41 -6.20 2.85 17.66
CA GLN A 41 -6.47 1.70 16.79
C GLN A 41 -6.87 2.13 15.38
N ARG A 42 -7.80 3.08 15.24
CA ARG A 42 -8.25 3.56 13.91
C ARG A 42 -7.15 4.19 13.06
N LEU A 43 -6.12 4.79 13.68
CA LEU A 43 -5.01 5.38 12.93
C LEU A 43 -4.02 4.34 12.40
N LEU A 44 -4.11 3.08 12.83
CA LEU A 44 -3.36 1.98 12.23
C LEU A 44 -3.97 1.55 10.87
N ASP A 45 -5.21 1.93 10.56
CA ASP A 45 -5.80 1.65 9.26
C ASP A 45 -5.06 2.41 8.14
N PRO A 46 -4.64 1.72 7.06
CA PRO A 46 -3.89 2.33 5.96
C PRO A 46 -4.81 3.12 5.00
N ALA A 47 -5.96 3.60 5.48
CA ALA A 47 -6.97 4.26 4.66
C ALA A 47 -6.40 5.48 3.92
N GLY A 48 -6.49 5.46 2.59
CA GLY A 48 -5.94 6.51 1.73
C GLY A 48 -4.41 6.52 1.64
N GLY A 49 -3.73 5.48 2.13
CA GLY A 49 -2.32 5.24 1.84
C GLY A 49 -2.14 4.72 0.41
N GLU A 50 -1.08 5.13 -0.27
CA GLU A 50 -0.77 4.65 -1.61
C GLU A 50 0.71 4.29 -1.74
N ILE A 51 0.99 3.22 -2.50
CA ILE A 51 2.33 2.82 -2.89
C ILE A 51 2.46 3.13 -4.38
N ARG A 52 3.27 4.13 -4.72
CA ARG A 52 3.42 4.66 -6.09
C ARG A 52 4.80 4.33 -6.62
N PHE A 53 4.85 3.78 -7.82
CA PHE A 53 6.08 3.44 -8.51
C PHE A 53 5.85 3.37 -10.02
N VAL A 54 6.93 3.42 -10.78
CA VAL A 54 6.96 3.17 -12.23
C VAL A 54 7.67 1.85 -12.47
N SER A 55 7.16 1.04 -13.40
CA SER A 55 7.80 -0.21 -13.82
C SER A 55 8.08 -0.18 -15.32
N ASP A 56 9.34 -0.42 -15.69
CA ASP A 56 9.78 -0.45 -17.09
C ASP A 56 9.26 -1.68 -17.85
N SER A 57 8.94 -2.77 -17.13
CA SER A 57 8.47 -4.02 -17.74
C SER A 57 6.97 -4.05 -18.01
N GLY A 58 6.22 -3.01 -17.60
CA GLY A 58 4.76 -2.99 -17.69
C GLY A 58 4.05 -3.92 -16.70
N SER A 59 4.78 -4.60 -15.81
CA SER A 59 4.23 -5.37 -14.70
C SER A 59 5.06 -5.21 -13.41
N ALA A 60 4.45 -5.49 -12.26
CA ALA A 60 5.13 -5.49 -10.97
C ALA A 60 4.54 -6.56 -10.05
N LYS A 61 5.40 -7.16 -9.22
CA LYS A 61 4.98 -8.07 -8.15
C LYS A 61 5.06 -7.32 -6.82
N VAL A 62 3.94 -7.27 -6.10
CA VAL A 62 3.85 -6.59 -4.81
C VAL A 62 3.39 -7.59 -3.77
N THR A 63 4.16 -7.71 -2.68
CA THR A 63 3.80 -8.55 -1.54
C THR A 63 3.20 -7.68 -0.44
N LEU A 64 1.97 -7.96 -0.04
CA LEU A 64 1.22 -7.17 0.94
C LEU A 64 0.56 -8.07 1.99
N SER A 65 0.40 -7.53 3.20
CA SER A 65 -0.42 -8.11 4.26
C SER A 65 -1.02 -7.01 5.13
N GLY A 66 -2.15 -7.31 5.77
CA GLY A 66 -2.71 -6.51 6.84
C GLY A 66 -2.11 -6.92 8.18
N ALA A 67 -1.45 -6.00 8.87
CA ALA A 67 -0.79 -6.29 10.15
C ALA A 67 -1.77 -6.81 11.21
N ASP A 68 -2.95 -6.18 11.30
CA ASP A 68 -4.00 -6.59 12.21
C ASP A 68 -5.39 -6.55 11.56
N GLY A 69 -5.58 -7.40 10.55
CA GLY A 69 -6.88 -7.60 9.92
C GLY A 69 -6.81 -7.68 8.40
N GLU A 70 -7.97 -7.47 7.78
CA GLU A 70 -8.11 -7.45 6.33
C GLU A 70 -7.93 -6.04 5.79
N VAL A 71 -7.12 -5.90 4.74
CA VAL A 71 -6.89 -4.63 4.06
C VAL A 71 -7.36 -4.75 2.61
N LYS A 72 -8.22 -3.82 2.20
CA LYS A 72 -8.66 -3.69 0.81
C LYS A 72 -7.62 -2.92 0.00
N VAL A 73 -7.16 -3.53 -1.09
CA VAL A 73 -6.19 -2.96 -2.02
C VAL A 73 -6.88 -2.70 -3.35
N VAL A 74 -6.58 -1.54 -3.95
CA VAL A 74 -7.16 -1.13 -5.24
C VAL A 74 -6.02 -0.76 -6.18
N PRO A 75 -5.78 -1.53 -7.26
CA PRO A 75 -4.74 -1.20 -8.23
C PRO A 75 -5.13 -0.01 -9.12
N PHE A 76 -4.12 0.81 -9.45
CA PHE A 76 -4.26 1.94 -10.37
C PHE A 76 -3.08 1.99 -11.35
N PHE A 77 -3.35 2.48 -12.55
CA PHE A 77 -2.36 2.91 -13.54
C PHE A 77 -2.53 4.40 -13.78
N GLY A 78 -1.68 5.21 -13.12
CA GLY A 78 -1.90 6.65 -13.05
C GLY A 78 -3.27 6.97 -12.46
N GLY A 79 -4.09 7.73 -13.20
CA GLY A 79 -5.45 8.08 -12.77
C GLY A 79 -6.53 7.01 -13.01
N PHE A 80 -6.17 5.87 -13.63
CA PHE A 80 -7.15 4.86 -14.02
C PHE A 80 -7.13 3.67 -13.07
N ARG A 81 -8.29 3.34 -12.50
CA ARG A 81 -8.44 2.11 -11.73
C ARG A 81 -8.23 0.90 -12.64
N HIS A 82 -7.47 -0.07 -12.17
CA HIS A 82 -7.20 -1.29 -12.90
C HIS A 82 -7.64 -2.54 -12.12
N GLY A 83 -8.37 -3.42 -12.79
CA GLY A 83 -8.84 -4.67 -12.21
C GLY A 83 -9.86 -4.48 -11.09
N GLU A 84 -10.23 -5.60 -10.48
CA GLU A 84 -11.05 -5.60 -9.28
C GLU A 84 -10.19 -5.37 -8.03
N PRO A 85 -10.71 -4.65 -7.02
CA PRO A 85 -10.10 -4.65 -5.71
C PRO A 85 -9.95 -6.07 -5.17
N PHE A 86 -8.89 -6.27 -4.41
CA PHE A 86 -8.70 -7.50 -3.67
C PHE A 86 -8.43 -7.19 -2.20
N THR A 87 -8.58 -8.20 -1.36
CA THR A 87 -8.32 -8.10 0.08
C THR A 87 -7.08 -8.92 0.41
N VAL A 88 -6.21 -8.38 1.26
CA VAL A 88 -5.11 -9.14 1.88
C VAL A 88 -5.36 -9.29 3.36
N GLY A 89 -5.09 -10.47 3.91
CA GLY A 89 -5.15 -10.76 5.34
C GLY A 89 -3.78 -10.65 6.00
N ARG A 90 -3.61 -11.31 7.15
CA ARG A 90 -2.35 -11.31 7.92
C ARG A 90 -1.20 -12.03 7.22
N GLU A 91 -1.51 -13.07 6.45
CA GLU A 91 -0.51 -13.81 5.68
C GLU A 91 -0.05 -12.99 4.46
N PRO A 92 1.27 -12.77 4.28
CA PRO A 92 1.80 -12.07 3.12
C PRO A 92 1.36 -12.72 1.80
N GLN A 93 0.69 -11.93 0.97
CA GLN A 93 0.23 -12.33 -0.35
C GLN A 93 0.97 -11.55 -1.42
N THR A 94 1.59 -12.27 -2.37
CA THR A 94 2.19 -11.65 -3.56
C THR A 94 1.16 -11.57 -4.68
N VAL A 95 0.93 -10.37 -5.19
CA VAL A 95 0.04 -10.13 -6.33
C VAL A 95 0.86 -9.53 -7.47
N GLU A 96 0.64 -10.05 -8.67
CA GLU A 96 1.17 -9.47 -9.89
C GLU A 96 0.17 -8.46 -10.45
N ILE A 97 0.63 -7.22 -10.63
CA ILE A 97 -0.12 -6.13 -11.24
C ILE A 97 0.52 -5.87 -12.60
N ALA A 98 -0.21 -6.13 -13.67
CA ALA A 98 0.28 -6.00 -15.04
C ALA A 98 -0.64 -5.08 -15.85
N MET A 99 -0.04 -4.12 -16.57
CA MET A 99 -0.78 -3.32 -17.54
C MET A 99 -1.30 -4.23 -18.64
N THR A 100 -2.58 -4.10 -19.00
CA THR A 100 -3.11 -4.83 -20.16
C THR A 100 -2.49 -4.27 -21.44
N GLU A 101 -2.34 -5.12 -22.46
CA GLU A 101 -1.83 -4.70 -23.77
C GLU A 101 -2.61 -3.52 -24.37
N ARG A 102 -3.89 -3.39 -24.03
CA ARG A 102 -4.72 -2.26 -24.47
C ARG A 102 -4.29 -0.95 -23.82
N PHE A 103 -4.06 -0.94 -22.51
CA PHE A 103 -3.59 0.25 -21.80
C PHE A 103 -2.17 0.65 -22.23
N GLN A 104 -1.32 -0.32 -22.59
CA GLN A 104 0.04 -0.02 -23.07
C GLN A 104 0.04 0.75 -24.40
N LYS A 105 -0.95 0.53 -25.27
CA LYS A 105 -1.06 1.20 -26.59
C LYS A 105 -1.60 2.63 -26.51
N ASP A 106 -2.31 2.95 -25.43
CA ASP A 106 -2.98 4.25 -25.23
C ASP A 106 -2.15 5.22 -24.36
N LEU A 107 -0.95 4.80 -23.91
CA LEU A 107 0.00 5.66 -23.22
C LEU A 107 0.74 6.55 -24.25
N PRO A 108 0.93 7.85 -23.95
CA PRO A 108 1.54 8.81 -24.87
C PRO A 108 3.03 8.56 -25.16
#